data_AF-A0A9X9SJ55-F1
#
_entry.id   AF-A0A9X9SJ55-F1
#
_cell.length_a   1.000
_cell.length_b   1.000
_cell.length_c   1.000
_cell.angle_alpha   90.00
_cell.angle_beta   90.00
_cell.angle_gamma   90.00
#
_symmetry.space_group_name_H-M   'P 1'
#
loop_
_entity.id
_entity.type
_entity.pdbx_description
1 polymer ?
#
loop_
_entity_poly.entity_id
_entity_poly.type
_entity_poly.pdbx_seq_one_letter_code
_entity_poly.pdbx_strand_id
1 'polypeptide(L)'
;MEQKKRTRPIVFKFSTNYSEADKLRRRITLSGKKTFQAYALKMLFEGKIETYDYSELRQLRIEVNRIGQNINQLVRYVNTFKEFDQELFTALQEEVKELQQMIVQEFKTKEVAKQHGSDQSLSDQTD
;
A
#
# COMPACT_ATOMS: atom_id res chain seq x y z
N MET A 1 -6.53 -15.20 52.64
CA MET A 1 -5.42 -14.59 51.87
C MET A 1 -6.02 -13.52 51.00
N GLU A 2 -5.62 -12.26 51.21
CA GLU A 2 -6.12 -11.10 50.47
C GLU A 2 -5.72 -11.23 49.00
N GLN A 3 -6.70 -11.25 48.09
CA GLN A 3 -6.43 -11.40 46.66
C GLN A 3 -5.80 -10.12 46.13
N LYS A 4 -4.49 -10.18 45.83
CA LYS A 4 -3.73 -9.07 45.26
C LYS A 4 -4.36 -8.64 43.93
N LYS A 5 -5.03 -7.49 43.92
CA LYS A 5 -5.68 -6.91 42.74
C LYS A 5 -4.62 -6.61 41.68
N ARG A 6 -4.72 -7.26 40.51
CA ARG A 6 -3.78 -7.07 39.40
C ARG A 6 -4.04 -5.73 38.72
N THR A 7 -2.97 -5.01 38.38
CA THR A 7 -3.04 -3.73 37.65
C THR A 7 -3.51 -3.89 36.20
N ARG A 8 -3.44 -5.11 35.64
CA ARG A 8 -3.83 -5.45 34.26
C ARG A 8 -4.71 -6.71 34.29
N PRO A 9 -6.04 -6.58 34.46
CA PRO A 9 -6.95 -7.71 34.58
C PRO A 9 -7.38 -8.32 33.24
N ILE A 10 -7.34 -7.54 32.14
CA ILE A 10 -7.78 -7.98 30.80
C ILE A 10 -6.68 -8.82 30.14
N VAL A 11 -7.04 -9.98 29.58
CA VAL A 11 -6.12 -10.93 28.94
C VAL A 11 -6.51 -11.14 27.48
N PHE A 12 -5.57 -10.87 26.57
CA PHE A 12 -5.67 -11.24 25.16
C PHE A 12 -4.92 -12.56 24.93
N LYS A 13 -5.55 -13.51 24.24
CA LYS A 13 -4.93 -14.80 23.88
C LYS A 13 -4.26 -14.69 22.52
N PHE A 14 -3.07 -15.28 22.40
CA PHE A 14 -2.29 -15.30 21.17
C PHE A 14 -1.71 -16.70 20.98
N SER A 15 -2.01 -17.32 19.83
CA SER A 15 -1.57 -18.67 19.48
C SER A 15 -0.62 -18.60 18.29
N THR A 16 0.43 -19.42 18.30
CA THR A 16 1.45 -19.47 17.24
C THR A 16 1.79 -20.90 16.90
N ASN A 17 2.20 -21.15 15.66
CA ASN A 17 2.94 -22.37 15.34
C ASN A 17 4.41 -22.29 15.81
N TYR A 18 5.15 -23.40 15.75
CA TYR A 18 6.54 -23.47 16.20
C TYR A 18 7.48 -22.48 15.49
N SER A 19 7.28 -22.27 14.19
CA SER A 19 8.11 -21.36 13.37
C SER A 19 7.88 -19.90 13.74
N GLU A 20 6.62 -19.50 13.91
CA GLU A 20 6.24 -18.16 14.37
C GLU A 20 6.75 -17.88 15.79
N ALA A 21 6.66 -18.86 16.68
CA ALA A 21 7.16 -18.73 18.05
C ALA A 21 8.67 -18.48 18.08
N ASP A 22 9.45 -19.16 17.24
CA ASP A 22 10.90 -18.95 17.15
C ASP A 22 11.24 -17.55 16.63
N LYS A 23 10.59 -17.12 15.54
CA LYS A 23 10.75 -15.76 14.99
C LYS A 23 10.39 -14.69 16.02
N LEU A 24 9.30 -14.88 16.76
CA LEU A 24 8.85 -13.97 17.79
C LEU A 24 9.84 -13.88 18.95
N ARG A 25 10.37 -15.02 19.43
CA ARG A 25 11.41 -15.04 20.49
C ARG A 25 12.67 -14.30 20.07
N ARG A 26 13.12 -14.47 18.83
CA ARG A 26 14.25 -13.71 18.28
C ARG A 26 13.97 -12.21 18.28
N ARG A 27 12.80 -11.78 17.80
CA ARG A 27 12.40 -10.36 17.81
C ARG A 27 12.31 -9.76 19.22
N ILE A 28 11.76 -10.50 20.18
CA ILE A 28 11.71 -10.08 21.59
C ILE A 28 13.13 -9.87 22.13
N THR A 29 14.03 -10.83 21.87
CA THR A 29 15.43 -10.76 22.31
C THR A 29 16.13 -9.54 21.72
N LEU A 30 15.99 -9.33 20.40
CA LEU A 30 16.57 -8.17 19.71
C LEU A 30 16.01 -6.83 20.19
N SER A 31 14.74 -6.79 20.62
CA SER A 31 14.11 -5.58 21.14
C SER A 31 14.58 -5.18 22.56
N GLY A 32 15.36 -6.03 23.24
CA GLY A 32 15.80 -5.82 24.62
C GLY A 32 14.67 -5.92 25.66
N LYS A 33 13.49 -6.46 25.29
CA LYS A 33 12.36 -6.63 26.20
C LYS A 33 12.44 -7.98 26.92
N LYS A 34 12.23 -7.96 28.24
CA LYS A 34 12.32 -9.16 29.10
C LYS A 34 11.11 -10.09 28.98
N THR A 35 9.95 -9.58 28.57
CA THR A 35 8.71 -10.36 28.50
C THR A 35 7.97 -10.12 27.20
N PHE A 36 7.25 -11.15 26.73
CA PHE A 36 6.35 -11.03 25.59
C PHE A 36 5.31 -9.94 25.82
N GLN A 37 4.76 -9.81 27.04
CA GLN A 37 3.77 -8.78 27.35
C GLN A 37 4.31 -7.36 27.15
N ALA A 38 5.54 -7.08 27.57
CA ALA A 38 6.15 -5.76 27.38
C ALA A 38 6.46 -5.48 25.89
N TYR A 39 6.90 -6.50 25.15
CA TYR A 39 7.12 -6.39 23.71
C TYR A 39 5.81 -6.18 22.94
N ALA A 40 4.80 -7.00 23.21
CA ALA A 40 3.50 -6.95 22.55
C ALA A 40 2.79 -5.62 22.82
N LEU A 41 2.75 -5.14 24.07
CA LEU A 41 2.15 -3.84 24.36
C LEU A 41 2.86 -2.71 23.62
N LYS A 42 4.20 -2.71 23.61
CA LYS A 42 4.96 -1.70 22.85
C LYS A 42 4.61 -1.75 21.36
N MET A 43 4.61 -2.94 20.77
CA MET A 43 4.30 -3.12 19.35
C MET A 43 2.83 -2.86 18.99
N LEU A 44 1.88 -3.16 19.88
CA LEU A 44 0.46 -2.97 19.61
C LEU A 44 0.03 -1.51 19.79
N PHE A 45 0.75 -0.73 20.61
CA PHE A 45 0.49 0.70 20.79
C PHE A 45 1.34 1.59 19.88
N GLU A 46 2.60 1.24 19.63
CA GLU A 46 3.52 2.05 18.81
C GLU A 46 3.67 1.52 17.38
N GLY A 47 3.28 0.27 17.12
CA GLY A 47 3.36 -0.32 15.79
C GLY A 47 2.39 0.37 14.85
N LYS A 48 2.94 0.99 13.81
CA LYS A 48 2.13 1.55 12.73
C LYS A 48 1.66 0.42 11.82
N ILE A 49 0.35 0.29 11.64
CA ILE A 49 -0.22 -0.50 10.55
C ILE A 49 -0.38 0.48 9.38
N GLU A 50 0.53 0.40 8.43
CA GLU A 50 0.45 1.22 7.22
C GLU A 50 -0.47 0.53 6.22
N THR A 51 -1.69 1.06 6.09
CA THR A 51 -2.61 0.70 5.03
C THR A 51 -2.39 1.63 3.86
N TYR A 52 -1.94 1.08 2.73
CA TYR A 52 -1.75 1.85 1.50
C TYR A 52 -3.03 1.78 0.66
N ASP A 53 -3.76 2.89 0.59
CA ASP A 53 -4.87 3.03 -0.35
C ASP A 53 -4.34 3.46 -1.72
N TYR A 54 -4.39 2.53 -2.67
CA TYR A 54 -3.96 2.76 -4.06
C TYR A 54 -5.11 3.17 -4.98
N SER A 55 -6.24 3.62 -4.43
CA SER A 55 -7.39 4.07 -5.22
C SER A 55 -7.02 5.20 -6.19
N GLU A 56 -6.04 6.05 -5.83
CA GLU A 56 -5.52 7.11 -6.69
C GLU A 56 -4.80 6.59 -7.95
N LEU A 57 -4.25 5.36 -7.90
CA LEU A 57 -3.60 4.73 -9.06
C LEU A 57 -4.59 4.17 -10.08
N ARG A 58 -5.89 4.21 -9.79
CA ARG A 58 -6.93 3.73 -10.72
C ARG A 58 -7.00 4.58 -11.98
N GLN A 59 -6.90 5.90 -11.86
CA GLN A 59 -6.93 6.81 -13.00
C GLN A 59 -5.72 6.57 -13.91
N LEU A 60 -4.54 6.45 -13.31
CA LEU A 60 -3.30 6.11 -14.01
C LEU A 60 -3.43 4.78 -14.77
N ARG A 61 -4.03 3.74 -14.15
CA ARG A 61 -4.26 2.46 -14.82
C ARG A 61 -5.14 2.59 -16.07
N ILE A 62 -6.18 3.42 -16.02
CA ILE A 62 -7.09 3.64 -17.14
C ILE A 62 -6.34 4.30 -18.31
N GLU A 63 -5.54 5.33 -18.02
CA GLU A 63 -4.77 6.05 -19.03
C GLU A 63 -3.70 5.18 -19.68
N VAL A 64 -2.97 4.38 -18.88
CA VAL A 64 -2.01 3.40 -19.39
C VAL A 64 -2.70 2.37 -20.31
N ASN A 65 -3.90 1.93 -19.96
CA ASN A 65 -4.66 0.99 -20.78
C ASN A 65 -5.05 1.61 -22.13
N ARG A 66 -5.50 2.87 -22.14
CA ARG A 66 -5.84 3.61 -23.37
C ARG A 66 -4.62 3.72 -24.30
N ILE A 67 -3.44 4.04 -23.78
CA ILE A 67 -2.21 4.07 -24.58
C ILE A 67 -1.89 2.68 -25.16
N GLY A 68 -1.99 1.64 -24.34
CA GLY A 68 -1.78 0.27 -24.80
C GLY A 68 -2.73 -0.13 -25.95
N GLN A 69 -3.98 0.34 -25.90
CA GLN A 69 -4.95 0.14 -26.99
C GLN A 69 -4.54 0.89 -28.25
N ASN A 70 -4.15 2.16 -28.15
CA ASN A 70 -3.74 2.98 -29.29
C ASN A 70 -2.46 2.41 -29.95
N ILE A 71 -1.48 1.96 -29.16
CA ILE A 71 -0.28 1.26 -29.68
C ILE A 71 -0.68 -0.02 -30.42
N ASN A 72 -1.61 -0.80 -29.86
CA ASN A 72 -2.05 -2.05 -30.48
C ASN A 72 -2.81 -1.80 -31.79
N GLN A 73 -3.50 -0.66 -31.93
CA GLN A 73 -4.11 -0.24 -33.18
C GLN A 73 -3.03 0.11 -34.22
N LEU A 74 -2.00 0.88 -33.83
CA LEU A 74 -0.85 1.17 -34.70
C LEU A 74 -0.15 -0.09 -35.19
N VAL A 75 0.11 -1.04 -34.30
CA VAL A 75 0.76 -2.32 -34.64
C VAL A 75 -0.08 -3.09 -35.66
N ARG A 76 -1.40 -3.17 -35.46
CA ARG A 76 -2.30 -3.81 -36.44
C ARG A 76 -2.31 -3.08 -37.77
N TYR A 77 -2.33 -1.75 -37.76
CA TYR A 77 -2.33 -0.94 -38.97
C TYR A 77 -1.05 -1.17 -39.79
N VAL A 78 0.13 -1.06 -39.16
CA VAL A 78 1.43 -1.32 -39.81
C VAL A 78 1.51 -2.75 -40.33
N ASN A 79 1.04 -3.75 -39.56
CA ASN A 79 1.03 -5.14 -39.99
C ASN A 79 0.07 -5.41 -41.16
N THR A 80 -1.01 -4.63 -41.29
CA THR A 80 -2.03 -4.82 -42.33
C THR A 80 -1.67 -4.10 -43.63
N PHE A 81 -1.22 -2.85 -43.53
CA PHE A 81 -0.98 -2.00 -44.69
C PHE A 81 0.49 -1.95 -45.12
N LYS A 82 1.42 -2.43 -44.29
CA LYS A 82 2.89 -2.31 -44.47
C LYS A 82 3.36 -0.86 -44.72
N GLU A 83 2.50 0.12 -44.49
CA GLU A 83 2.77 1.53 -44.58
C GLU A 83 2.74 2.13 -43.17
N PHE A 84 3.64 3.07 -42.94
CA PHE A 84 3.81 3.74 -41.66
C PHE A 84 3.18 5.12 -41.75
N ASP A 85 2.05 5.30 -41.08
CA ASP A 85 1.38 6.60 -40.98
C ASP A 85 2.12 7.46 -39.93
N GLN A 86 2.90 8.42 -40.43
CA GLN A 86 3.64 9.36 -39.60
C GLN A 86 2.72 10.26 -38.78
N GLU A 87 1.55 10.66 -39.29
CA GLU A 87 0.64 11.54 -38.54
C GLU A 87 0.08 10.82 -37.32
N LEU A 88 -0.36 9.58 -37.49
CA LEU A 88 -0.88 8.75 -36.40
C LEU A 88 0.19 8.43 -35.35
N PHE A 89 1.44 8.19 -35.78
CA PHE A 89 2.56 7.99 -34.87
C PHE A 89 2.90 9.26 -34.07
N THR A 90 2.86 10.43 -34.72
CA THR A 90 3.16 11.71 -34.08
C THR A 90 2.08 12.07 -33.05
N ALA A 91 0.81 11.86 -33.37
CA ALA A 91 -0.31 12.04 -32.44
C ALA A 91 -0.18 11.11 -31.21
N LEU A 92 0.25 9.87 -31.42
CA LEU A 92 0.45 8.92 -30.32
C LEU A 92 1.66 9.29 -29.44
N GLN A 93 2.72 9.85 -30.03
CA GLN A 93 3.84 10.40 -29.27
C GLN A 93 3.42 11.58 -28.40
N GLU A 94 2.53 12.45 -28.89
CA GLU A 94 1.99 13.57 -28.11
C GLU A 94 1.13 13.08 -26.94
N GLU A 95 0.19 12.15 -27.14
CA GLU A 95 -0.61 11.56 -26.04
C GLU A 95 0.26 10.90 -24.96
N VAL A 96 1.31 10.16 -25.36
CA VAL A 96 2.25 9.54 -24.42
C VAL A 96 3.03 10.59 -23.64
N LYS A 97 3.43 11.69 -24.29
CA LYS A 97 4.17 12.79 -23.68
C LYS A 97 3.31 13.56 -22.67
N GLU A 98 2.03 13.78 -22.99
CA GLU A 98 1.07 14.38 -22.06
C GLU A 98 0.84 13.49 -20.83
N LEU A 99 0.69 12.17 -21.01
CA LEU A 99 0.59 11.26 -19.89
C LEU A 99 1.86 11.29 -19.01
N GLN A 100 3.04 11.29 -19.63
CA GLN A 100 4.31 11.40 -18.89
C GLN A 100 4.38 12.69 -18.08
N GLN A 101 3.93 13.82 -18.63
CA GLN A 101 3.88 15.08 -17.91
C GLN A 101 2.88 15.05 -16.75
N MET A 102 1.69 14.47 -16.95
CA MET A 102 0.68 14.31 -15.90
C MET A 102 1.18 13.42 -14.76
N ILE A 103 1.82 12.30 -15.07
CA ILE A 103 2.46 11.41 -14.10
C ILE A 103 3.54 12.18 -13.32
N VAL A 104 4.48 12.82 -14.01
CA VAL A 104 5.58 13.55 -13.34
C VAL A 104 5.05 14.69 -12.48
N GLN A 105 3.98 15.38 -12.89
CA GLN A 105 3.29 16.39 -12.10
C GLN A 105 2.66 15.78 -10.85
N GLU A 106 1.84 14.73 -11.00
CA GLU A 106 1.19 14.04 -9.88
C GLU A 106 2.22 13.52 -8.85
N PHE A 107 3.32 12.89 -9.31
CA PHE A 107 4.36 12.39 -8.41
C PHE A 107 5.18 13.52 -7.76
N LYS A 108 5.54 14.60 -8.47
CA LYS A 108 6.23 15.77 -7.87
C LYS A 108 5.36 16.53 -6.87
N THR A 109 4.05 16.61 -7.12
CA THR A 109 3.11 17.33 -6.26
C THR A 109 2.75 16.49 -5.02
N LYS A 110 2.74 15.16 -5.17
CA LYS A 110 2.42 14.20 -4.09
C LYS A 110 3.62 13.69 -3.30
N GLU A 111 4.87 14.04 -3.62
CA GLU A 111 5.99 13.92 -2.66
C GLU A 111 5.74 14.70 -1.35
N VAL A 112 4.72 15.57 -1.32
CA VAL A 112 4.28 16.31 -0.13
C VAL A 112 2.98 15.75 0.50
N ALA A 113 2.31 14.77 -0.11
CA ALA A 113 0.98 14.33 0.33
C ALA A 113 0.99 13.13 1.31
N LYS A 114 1.10 13.51 2.59
CA LYS A 114 0.35 12.97 3.74
C LYS A 114 0.61 11.53 4.19
N GLN A 115 1.47 11.42 5.20
CA GLN A 115 1.25 10.44 6.28
C GLN A 115 -0.11 10.72 6.95
N HIS A 116 -1.20 10.16 6.43
CA HIS A 116 -2.44 10.06 7.18
C HIS A 116 -2.30 8.90 8.18
N GLY A 117 -1.53 9.15 9.24
CA GLY A 117 -1.67 8.39 10.46
C GLY A 117 -2.72 9.04 11.35
N SER A 118 -3.89 8.42 11.48
CA SER A 118 -4.65 8.38 12.74
C SER A 118 -5.96 7.61 12.54
N ASP A 119 -6.09 6.50 13.27
CA ASP A 119 -7.32 5.87 13.75
C ASP A 119 -8.64 6.21 13.05
N GLN A 120 -9.16 5.24 12.31
CA GLN A 120 -10.59 4.96 12.33
C GLN A 120 -10.80 3.53 12.82
N SER A 121 -10.73 3.37 14.14
CA SER A 121 -11.52 2.34 14.79
C SER A 121 -12.99 2.61 14.44
N LEU A 122 -13.56 1.77 13.57
CA LEU A 122 -14.99 1.70 13.31
C LEU A 122 -15.73 1.70 14.65
N SER A 123 -16.47 2.76 14.93
CA SER A 123 -17.57 2.72 15.88
C SER A 123 -18.78 2.10 15.17
N ASP A 124 -18.72 0.79 14.93
CA ASP A 124 -19.93 0.00 14.76
C ASP A 124 -20.35 -0.47 16.16
N GLN A 125 -21.19 0.32 16.80
CA GLN A 125 -22.17 -0.21 17.75
C GLN A 125 -23.50 0.48 17.47
N THR A 126 -24.31 -0.25 16.70
CA THR A 126 -25.76 -0.33 16.80
C THR A 126 -26.21 -0.34 18.27
N ASP A 127 -27.09 0.59 18.61
CA ASP A 127 -28.39 0.32 19.25
C ASP A 127 -29.44 1.21 18.57
#